data_AF-A0A819U7Z7-F1
#
_entry.id   AF-A0A819U7Z7-F1
#
_cell.length_a   1.000
_cell.length_b   1.000
_cell.length_c   1.000
_cell.angle_alpha   90.00
_cell.angle_beta   90.00
_cell.angle_gamma   90.00
#
_symmetry.space_group_name_H-M   'P 1'
#
loop_
_entity.id
_entity.type
_entity.pdbx_description
1 polymer ?
#
loop_
_entity_poly.entity_id
_entity_poly.type
_entity_poly.pdbx_seq_one_letter_code
_entity_poly.pdbx_strand_id
1 'polypeptide(L)'
;MLPYLYAMFLLWLFGGLLIRTVSGLQGTIYPFANESIDTPIVSTTSGRFAGLTIRQTNVWIGIPYAASPVGLLRWQKAQPYVKNDSRNDTVRNATYYSPSCPQTIREGGSSGPFDEDCLYLNIWAPHTPPPSTSTGYPVMLWLHGGALQEGSSTQIVYDGLSWTNAAIQVNKSFIMVSINYRLNVFGFFAQSALIDDNGQTIANQGLSDQRMAMKWIQDNIGYFGGDKNKITLAGQSSGSTSVCIHIVSPLSIGLFHAAILESGSCDTVSYMFDKQFAYSTANDLALRVGCNMTDSIQQLACLRAINSSLLFTNAINVSIPLLTSPSFKNLIKLGQVFPFNVIFDGIEIPIHPLQAFLSSAFNHVPTLLGANQDEFVLRLLYEEYFHPPINAEDYLTRVLPIATYNQSDIATQYNLSVFNGNYSEAFIALMSQGMYLCAARRMAGYMAEPSTYLYTYNHAPEFYFLSLPTLIVRPGAYHSSESFNLFQTLAPSLYGNQMFLPDEFNLATSIRRYWTNMITKHQPNDDDDNMNPIWPQYSSLTDQTIVLDKNITTATFIGIYPNCDIVSAGHVKIFGEYLGFNATCTAGNQCFIINSTLSTSTTSQTTSIHFPNMTLSTKVDNA
;
A
#
# COMPACT_ATOMS: atom_id res chain seq x y z
N MET A 1 -6.85 -19.53 30.46
CA MET A 1 -6.95 -18.06 30.60
C MET A 1 -6.00 -17.31 29.66
N LEU A 2 -4.74 -17.72 29.49
CA LEU A 2 -3.80 -17.12 28.51
C LEU A 2 -4.33 -16.99 27.05
N PRO A 3 -5.01 -18.00 26.47
CA PRO A 3 -5.49 -17.91 25.08
C PRO A 3 -6.58 -16.85 24.87
N TYR A 4 -7.40 -16.60 25.91
CA TYR A 4 -8.52 -15.65 25.84
C TYR A 4 -8.03 -14.18 25.90
N LEU A 5 -6.98 -13.90 26.68
CA LEU A 5 -6.34 -12.58 26.71
C LEU A 5 -5.55 -12.32 25.42
N TYR A 6 -4.99 -13.36 24.81
CA TYR A 6 -4.30 -13.29 23.52
C TYR A 6 -5.26 -13.07 22.34
N ALA A 7 -6.43 -13.72 22.37
CA ALA A 7 -7.53 -13.47 21.44
C ALA A 7 -8.08 -12.05 21.58
N MET A 8 -8.22 -11.54 22.81
CA MET A 8 -8.58 -10.14 23.02
C MET A 8 -7.51 -9.18 22.52
N PHE A 9 -6.21 -9.51 22.63
CA PHE A 9 -5.09 -8.71 22.11
C PHE A 9 -5.06 -8.65 20.57
N LEU A 10 -5.27 -9.76 19.88
CA LEU A 10 -5.41 -9.81 18.41
C LEU A 10 -6.75 -9.24 17.93
N LEU A 11 -7.82 -9.31 18.73
CA LEU A 11 -9.07 -8.57 18.46
C LEU A 11 -8.96 -7.08 18.85
N TRP A 12 -7.96 -6.64 19.61
CA TRP A 12 -7.79 -5.25 20.08
C TRP A 12 -6.78 -4.44 19.26
N LEU A 13 -5.70 -5.07 18.79
CA LEU A 13 -4.74 -4.49 17.82
C LEU A 13 -5.41 -4.05 16.51
N PHE A 14 -6.61 -4.54 16.31
CA PHE A 14 -7.21 -4.83 15.01
C PHE A 14 -8.75 -4.69 15.07
N GLY A 15 -9.33 -4.47 16.25
CA GLY A 15 -10.77 -4.32 16.44
C GLY A 15 -11.18 -2.87 16.49
N GLY A 16 -11.85 -2.41 15.43
CA GLY A 16 -12.89 -1.40 15.59
C GLY A 16 -14.03 -1.98 16.40
N LEU A 17 -13.98 -1.85 17.73
CA LEU A 17 -15.04 -2.37 18.61
C LEU A 17 -16.23 -1.41 18.65
N LEU A 18 -17.30 -1.84 17.97
CA LEU A 18 -18.71 -1.64 18.29
C LEU A 18 -19.17 -0.19 18.55
N ILE A 19 -19.29 0.60 17.46
CA ILE A 19 -20.44 1.50 17.38
C ILE A 19 -21.63 0.62 17.01
N ARG A 20 -22.59 0.47 17.93
CA ARG A 20 -23.87 -0.20 17.66
C ARG A 20 -24.51 0.45 16.44
N THR A 21 -24.57 -0.28 15.33
CA THR A 21 -25.35 0.11 14.16
C THR A 21 -26.83 0.01 14.52
N VAL A 22 -27.49 1.16 14.57
CA VAL A 22 -28.93 1.19 14.34
C VAL A 22 -29.10 0.85 12.86
N SER A 23 -29.75 -0.28 12.60
CA SER A 23 -30.08 -0.79 11.28
C SER A 23 -30.77 0.27 10.43
N GLY A 24 -30.12 0.66 9.33
CA GLY A 24 -30.66 1.49 8.27
C GLY A 24 -29.59 1.70 7.20
N LEU A 25 -29.98 1.80 5.94
CA LEU A 25 -29.15 1.96 4.72
C LEU A 25 -28.28 3.25 4.68
N GLN A 26 -27.87 3.80 5.82
CA GLN A 26 -27.05 5.00 5.92
C GLN A 26 -25.67 4.60 6.43
N GLY A 27 -24.61 5.09 5.76
CA GLY A 27 -23.22 4.80 6.11
C GLY A 27 -22.86 5.20 7.54
N THR A 28 -21.61 4.95 7.95
CA THR A 28 -21.15 5.35 9.28
C THR A 28 -20.89 6.85 9.31
N ILE A 29 -21.59 7.58 10.18
CA ILE A 29 -21.36 9.03 10.39
C ILE A 29 -19.89 9.27 10.79
N TYR A 30 -19.29 10.34 10.27
CA TYR A 30 -17.95 10.76 10.64
C TYR A 30 -17.86 10.99 12.16
N PRO A 31 -16.89 10.38 12.87
CA PRO A 31 -16.88 10.32 14.34
C PRO A 31 -16.84 11.69 15.03
N PHE A 32 -16.30 12.72 14.37
CA PHE A 32 -16.18 14.07 14.90
C PHE A 32 -17.27 15.03 14.40
N ALA A 33 -18.37 14.52 13.82
CA ALA A 33 -19.45 15.36 13.29
C ALA A 33 -20.07 16.31 14.32
N ASN A 34 -20.13 15.89 15.59
CA ASN A 34 -20.65 16.72 16.68
C ASN A 34 -19.72 17.88 17.08
N GLU A 35 -18.46 17.89 16.63
CA GLU A 35 -17.49 18.98 16.86
C GLU A 35 -17.54 20.06 15.77
N SER A 36 -18.44 19.93 14.79
CA SER A 36 -18.49 20.83 13.63
C SER A 36 -18.94 22.24 14.01
N ILE A 37 -18.24 23.24 13.50
CA ILE A 37 -18.55 24.67 13.68
C ILE A 37 -19.19 25.31 12.45
N ASP A 38 -19.14 24.66 11.29
CA ASP A 38 -19.71 25.15 10.02
C ASP A 38 -19.95 23.98 9.04
N THR A 39 -20.70 24.22 7.95
CA THR A 39 -21.03 23.24 6.91
C THR A 39 -20.57 23.74 5.54
N PRO A 40 -19.27 23.58 5.20
CA PRO A 40 -18.73 24.08 3.95
C PRO A 40 -19.27 23.30 2.75
N ILE A 41 -19.63 24.00 1.68
CA ILE A 41 -20.11 23.41 0.42
C ILE A 41 -19.05 23.56 -0.66
N VAL A 42 -18.69 22.46 -1.30
CA VAL A 42 -17.78 22.42 -2.46
C VAL A 42 -18.53 21.98 -3.72
N SER A 43 -18.16 22.53 -4.87
CA SER A 43 -18.74 22.15 -6.17
C SER A 43 -17.63 21.57 -7.05
N THR A 44 -17.76 20.29 -7.41
CA THR A 44 -16.78 19.52 -8.19
C THR A 44 -17.42 19.01 -9.48
N THR A 45 -16.64 18.35 -10.34
CA THR A 45 -17.18 17.67 -11.54
C THR A 45 -18.10 16.49 -11.17
N SER A 46 -17.96 15.91 -9.97
CA SER A 46 -18.85 14.86 -9.44
C SER A 46 -20.14 15.39 -8.81
N GLY A 47 -20.25 16.70 -8.56
CA GLY A 47 -21.43 17.33 -7.95
C GLY A 47 -21.12 18.29 -6.81
N ARG A 48 -22.15 18.67 -6.04
CA ARG A 48 -22.04 19.59 -4.89
C ARG A 48 -22.09 18.79 -3.59
N PHE A 49 -21.17 19.06 -2.68
CA PHE A 49 -21.01 18.29 -1.44
C PHE A 49 -20.91 19.21 -0.23
N ALA A 50 -21.74 18.97 0.78
CA ALA A 50 -21.68 19.61 2.09
C ALA A 50 -20.82 18.77 3.03
N GLY A 51 -19.76 19.36 3.58
CA GLY A 51 -18.85 18.75 4.55
C GLY A 51 -19.04 19.33 5.95
N LEU A 52 -17.99 19.24 6.76
CA LEU A 52 -17.94 19.75 8.14
C LEU A 52 -16.68 20.59 8.32
N THR A 53 -16.77 21.71 9.05
CA THR A 53 -15.58 22.42 9.53
C THR A 53 -15.33 22.01 10.97
N ILE A 54 -14.21 21.34 11.25
CA ILE A 54 -13.82 20.91 12.60
C ILE A 54 -12.47 21.53 12.91
N ARG A 55 -12.42 22.38 13.94
CA ARG A 55 -11.25 23.21 14.28
C ARG A 55 -10.84 24.09 13.09
N GLN A 56 -9.67 23.84 12.50
CA GLN A 56 -9.17 24.59 11.33
C GLN A 56 -9.18 23.73 10.05
N THR A 57 -9.92 22.62 10.04
CA THR A 57 -9.96 21.67 8.92
C THR A 57 -11.38 21.52 8.40
N ASN A 58 -11.57 21.70 7.09
CA ASN A 58 -12.76 21.28 6.37
C ASN A 58 -12.65 19.79 6.01
N VAL A 59 -13.71 19.03 6.24
CA VAL A 59 -13.76 17.59 6.06
C VAL A 59 -14.93 17.21 5.15
N TRP A 60 -14.64 16.45 4.10
CA TRP A 60 -15.65 15.83 3.23
C TRP A 60 -15.41 14.33 3.13
N ILE A 61 -16.39 13.54 3.55
CA ILE A 61 -16.31 12.08 3.65
C ILE A 61 -17.29 11.45 2.65
N GLY A 62 -16.84 10.42 1.93
CA GLY A 62 -17.70 9.65 1.03
C GLY A 62 -18.04 10.36 -0.29
N ILE A 63 -17.07 11.02 -0.94
CA ILE A 63 -17.25 11.58 -2.28
C ILE A 63 -16.98 10.50 -3.34
N PRO A 64 -17.91 10.21 -4.29
CA PRO A 64 -17.67 9.24 -5.34
C PRO A 64 -16.67 9.77 -6.38
N TYR A 65 -15.62 9.00 -6.65
CA TYR A 65 -14.62 9.34 -7.68
C TYR A 65 -14.77 8.51 -8.95
N ALA A 66 -15.47 7.36 -8.88
CA ALA A 66 -15.73 6.48 -10.01
C ALA A 66 -17.19 5.99 -10.03
N ALA A 67 -17.64 5.50 -11.17
CA ALA A 67 -18.91 4.81 -11.28
C ALA A 67 -18.89 3.50 -10.47
N SER A 68 -20.05 3.15 -9.90
CA SER A 68 -20.21 1.94 -9.10
C SER A 68 -19.87 0.67 -9.93
N PRO A 69 -18.91 -0.18 -9.50
CA PRO A 69 -18.44 -1.33 -10.27
C PRO A 69 -19.36 -2.55 -10.16
N VAL A 70 -20.67 -2.36 -10.24
CA VAL A 70 -21.70 -3.40 -10.07
C VAL A 70 -22.22 -3.93 -11.41
N GLY A 71 -22.84 -5.11 -11.37
CA GLY A 71 -23.47 -5.72 -12.55
C GLY A 71 -22.47 -5.94 -13.68
N LEU A 72 -22.72 -5.35 -14.85
CA LEU A 72 -21.82 -5.46 -16.01
C LEU A 72 -20.49 -4.71 -15.82
N LEU A 73 -20.42 -3.74 -14.90
CA LEU A 73 -19.20 -3.06 -14.53
C LEU A 73 -18.32 -3.87 -13.55
N ARG A 74 -18.85 -4.98 -13.00
CA ARG A 74 -18.03 -5.89 -12.21
C ARG A 74 -16.88 -6.42 -13.07
N TRP A 75 -15.67 -6.27 -12.53
CA TRP A 75 -14.37 -6.55 -13.15
C TRP A 75 -13.98 -5.69 -14.36
N GLN A 76 -14.74 -4.66 -14.69
CA GLN A 76 -14.30 -3.64 -15.65
C GLN A 76 -13.30 -2.68 -14.99
N LYS A 77 -12.44 -2.04 -15.80
CA LYS A 77 -11.63 -0.90 -15.35
C LYS A 77 -12.55 0.21 -14.84
N ALA A 78 -12.09 0.95 -13.82
CA ALA A 78 -12.83 2.06 -13.23
C ALA A 78 -13.30 3.04 -14.31
N GLN A 79 -14.57 3.44 -14.27
CA GLN A 79 -15.13 4.46 -15.16
C GLN A 79 -15.33 5.76 -14.37
N PRO A 80 -15.16 6.93 -15.01
CA PRO A 80 -15.36 8.20 -14.32
C PRO A 80 -16.78 8.28 -13.76
N TYR A 81 -16.92 8.88 -12.58
CA TYR A 81 -18.24 9.11 -12.03
C TYR A 81 -19.01 10.11 -12.90
N VAL A 82 -20.09 9.65 -13.55
CA VAL A 82 -21.01 10.52 -14.28
C VAL A 82 -22.26 10.74 -13.44
N LYS A 83 -22.56 12.00 -13.16
CA LYS A 83 -23.79 12.38 -12.46
C LYS A 83 -24.98 12.18 -13.42
N ASN A 84 -25.75 11.12 -13.21
CA ASN A 84 -26.93 10.81 -14.02
C ASN A 84 -28.20 11.62 -13.64
N ASP A 85 -28.15 12.55 -12.69
CA ASP A 85 -29.33 13.36 -12.31
C ASP A 85 -29.31 14.73 -13.00
N SER A 86 -30.27 14.92 -13.90
CA SER A 86 -30.63 16.18 -14.57
C SER A 86 -30.97 17.35 -13.63
N ARG A 87 -31.16 17.09 -12.32
CA ARG A 87 -31.36 18.12 -11.29
C ARG A 87 -30.01 18.53 -10.71
N ASN A 88 -29.41 19.54 -11.33
CA ASN A 88 -28.05 19.95 -11.01
C ASN A 88 -27.85 20.55 -9.60
N ASP A 89 -28.92 20.74 -8.82
CA ASP A 89 -28.92 21.58 -7.61
C ASP A 89 -28.89 20.89 -6.25
N THR A 90 -29.03 19.57 -6.14
CA THR A 90 -29.02 18.92 -4.82
C THR A 90 -27.59 18.82 -4.26
N VAL A 91 -27.35 19.52 -3.15
CA VAL A 91 -26.13 19.38 -2.35
C VAL A 91 -26.18 18.05 -1.61
N ARG A 92 -25.21 17.17 -1.87
CA ARG A 92 -25.10 15.86 -1.23
C ARG A 92 -24.38 15.98 0.10
N ASN A 93 -24.81 15.19 1.07
CA ASN A 93 -24.17 15.14 2.37
C ASN A 93 -22.89 14.30 2.29
N ALA A 94 -21.73 14.91 2.54
CA ALA A 94 -20.41 14.27 2.55
C ALA A 94 -19.87 14.20 3.99
N THR A 95 -20.62 13.57 4.88
CA THR A 95 -20.29 13.41 6.31
C THR A 95 -20.42 11.97 6.78
N TYR A 96 -20.63 11.05 5.85
CA TYR A 96 -20.84 9.63 6.08
C TYR A 96 -19.79 8.86 5.30
N TYR A 97 -19.07 7.98 5.98
CA TYR A 97 -18.21 7.02 5.31
C TYR A 97 -19.06 6.12 4.42
N SER A 98 -18.59 5.94 3.18
CA SER A 98 -19.14 4.93 2.27
C SER A 98 -18.85 3.52 2.78
N PRO A 99 -19.57 2.49 2.30
CA PRO A 99 -19.20 1.11 2.53
C PRO A 99 -17.76 0.81 2.10
N SER A 100 -17.14 -0.15 2.78
CA SER A 100 -15.85 -0.70 2.37
C SER A 100 -16.06 -1.68 1.23
N CYS A 101 -15.05 -1.86 0.37
CA CYS A 101 -15.14 -2.84 -0.72
C CYS A 101 -15.29 -4.27 -0.17
N PRO A 102 -15.92 -5.20 -0.91
CA PRO A 102 -16.19 -6.54 -0.38
C PRO A 102 -14.90 -7.28 -0.07
N GLN A 103 -14.83 -7.80 1.15
CA GLN A 103 -13.68 -8.48 1.74
C GLN A 103 -14.18 -9.30 2.94
N THR A 104 -13.39 -10.27 3.41
CA THR A 104 -13.63 -10.82 4.76
C THR A 104 -13.23 -9.81 5.80
N ILE A 105 -13.95 -9.82 6.91
CA ILE A 105 -13.42 -9.30 8.17
C ILE A 105 -12.32 -10.27 8.59
N ARG A 106 -11.05 -9.97 8.31
CA ARG A 106 -10.00 -10.49 9.18
C ARG A 106 -9.86 -9.54 10.37
N GLU A 107 -9.36 -10.07 11.47
CA GLU A 107 -9.05 -9.25 12.65
C GLU A 107 -8.06 -8.18 12.21
N GLY A 108 -8.51 -6.91 12.15
CA GLY A 108 -7.68 -5.77 11.73
C GLY A 108 -8.21 -5.02 10.52
N GLY A 109 -8.99 -5.73 9.72
CA GLY A 109 -9.64 -5.20 8.53
C GLY A 109 -10.74 -4.22 8.87
N SER A 110 -11.24 -3.56 7.83
CA SER A 110 -12.36 -2.64 7.96
C SER A 110 -13.57 -3.32 8.61
N SER A 111 -14.03 -2.81 9.75
CA SER A 111 -15.35 -3.15 10.31
C SER A 111 -16.39 -2.17 9.77
N GLY A 112 -17.38 -2.67 9.05
CA GLY A 112 -18.42 -1.84 8.43
C GLY A 112 -19.25 -2.60 7.42
N PRO A 113 -20.32 -2.00 6.88
CA PRO A 113 -21.02 -2.60 5.76
C PRO A 113 -20.06 -2.73 4.57
N PHE A 114 -20.08 -3.90 3.92
CA PHE A 114 -19.38 -4.14 2.67
C PHE A 114 -20.34 -4.00 1.50
N ASP A 115 -19.91 -3.28 0.46
CA ASP A 115 -20.67 -3.13 -0.78
C ASP A 115 -19.71 -3.06 -1.97
N GLU A 116 -20.13 -3.50 -3.15
CA GLU A 116 -19.39 -3.28 -4.39
C GLU A 116 -19.45 -1.81 -4.81
N ASP A 117 -20.48 -1.07 -4.41
CA ASP A 117 -20.49 0.39 -4.48
C ASP A 117 -19.59 1.00 -3.41
N CYS A 118 -18.27 0.92 -3.63
CA CYS A 118 -17.25 1.31 -2.66
C CYS A 118 -16.22 2.32 -3.17
N LEU A 119 -16.31 2.81 -4.42
CA LEU A 119 -15.29 3.68 -5.03
C LEU A 119 -15.47 5.17 -4.65
N TYR A 120 -15.17 5.45 -3.38
CA TYR A 120 -15.29 6.76 -2.75
C TYR A 120 -13.97 7.23 -2.13
N LEU A 121 -13.86 8.54 -1.93
CA LEU A 121 -12.74 9.21 -1.29
C LEU A 121 -13.18 10.14 -0.16
N ASN A 122 -12.24 10.42 0.74
CA ASN A 122 -12.38 11.32 1.88
C ASN A 122 -11.31 12.39 1.80
N ILE A 123 -11.63 13.63 2.20
CA ILE A 123 -10.76 14.80 2.09
C ILE A 123 -10.74 15.56 3.41
N TRP A 124 -9.54 15.86 3.90
CA TRP A 124 -9.26 16.81 4.98
C TRP A 124 -8.42 17.94 4.42
N ALA A 125 -8.97 19.15 4.39
CA ALA A 125 -8.32 20.33 3.83
C ALA A 125 -8.29 21.48 4.85
N PRO A 126 -7.30 22.38 4.81
CA PRO A 126 -7.32 23.58 5.63
C PRO A 126 -8.59 24.41 5.41
N HIS A 127 -9.15 24.94 6.49
CA HIS A 127 -10.34 25.80 6.44
C HIS A 127 -10.05 27.14 5.77
N THR A 128 -8.86 27.68 6.03
CA THR A 128 -8.36 28.92 5.43
C THR A 128 -7.94 28.69 3.97
N PRO A 129 -8.17 29.64 3.05
CA PRO A 129 -7.60 29.57 1.71
C PRO A 129 -6.07 29.53 1.72
N PRO A 130 -5.44 28.91 0.70
CA PRO A 130 -3.98 28.97 0.55
C PRO A 130 -3.50 30.42 0.40
N PRO A 131 -2.25 30.74 0.80
CA PRO A 131 -1.68 32.07 0.61
C PRO A 131 -1.78 32.50 -0.86
N SER A 132 -2.03 33.79 -1.12
CA SER A 132 -2.17 34.32 -2.49
C SER A 132 -0.93 34.14 -3.36
N THR A 133 0.23 33.89 -2.73
CA THR A 133 1.51 33.60 -3.39
C THR A 133 1.68 32.12 -3.74
N SER A 134 0.74 31.24 -3.35
CA SER A 134 0.77 29.80 -3.62
C SER A 134 -0.18 29.44 -4.77
N THR A 135 0.18 28.37 -5.49
CA THR A 135 -0.66 27.70 -6.51
C THR A 135 -1.74 26.81 -5.88
N GLY A 136 -1.69 26.59 -4.57
CA GLY A 136 -2.62 25.76 -3.79
C GLY A 136 -1.90 25.10 -2.61
N TYR A 137 -2.62 24.32 -1.81
CA TYR A 137 -2.02 23.45 -0.81
C TYR A 137 -1.48 22.16 -1.44
N PRO A 138 -0.27 21.70 -1.08
CA PRO A 138 0.20 20.36 -1.45
C PRO A 138 -0.80 19.28 -1.02
N VAL A 139 -0.84 18.17 -1.74
CA VAL A 139 -1.86 17.12 -1.56
C VAL A 139 -1.18 15.79 -1.29
N MET A 140 -1.60 15.08 -0.25
CA MET A 140 -1.22 13.68 -0.03
C MET A 140 -2.41 12.79 -0.36
N LEU A 141 -2.23 11.84 -1.29
CA LEU A 141 -3.18 10.74 -1.53
C LEU A 141 -2.70 9.48 -0.80
N TRP A 142 -3.47 9.00 0.17
CA TRP A 142 -3.20 7.81 0.96
C TRP A 142 -3.87 6.56 0.40
N LEU A 143 -3.07 5.53 0.14
CA LEU A 143 -3.49 4.17 -0.21
C LEU A 143 -3.32 3.23 0.99
N HIS A 144 -4.44 2.70 1.51
CA HIS A 144 -4.40 1.80 2.66
C HIS A 144 -3.74 0.45 2.35
N GLY A 145 -3.19 -0.20 3.38
CA GLY A 145 -2.66 -1.57 3.32
C GLY A 145 -3.74 -2.65 3.40
N GLY A 146 -3.32 -3.89 3.70
CA GLY A 146 -4.21 -5.07 3.82
C GLY A 146 -3.96 -6.18 2.79
N ALA A 147 -2.71 -6.35 2.33
CA ALA A 147 -2.26 -7.38 1.41
C ALA A 147 -3.04 -7.46 0.07
N LEU A 148 -3.68 -6.35 -0.33
CA LEU A 148 -4.64 -6.28 -1.44
C LEU A 148 -5.87 -7.18 -1.25
N GLN A 149 -6.08 -7.75 -0.07
CA GLN A 149 -7.21 -8.64 0.23
C GLN A 149 -8.30 -7.93 1.04
N GLU A 150 -7.88 -7.01 1.90
CA GLU A 150 -8.71 -6.27 2.84
C GLU A 150 -8.17 -4.84 3.06
N GLY A 151 -8.81 -4.09 3.96
CA GLY A 151 -8.51 -2.70 4.28
C GLY A 151 -9.58 -1.73 3.80
N SER A 152 -9.55 -0.51 4.34
CA SER A 152 -10.45 0.57 3.93
C SER A 152 -9.93 1.95 4.33
N SER A 153 -10.27 2.96 3.55
CA SER A 153 -10.10 4.38 3.92
C SER A 153 -10.94 4.81 5.13
N THR A 154 -11.90 4.00 5.56
CA THR A 154 -12.75 4.26 6.73
C THR A 154 -12.12 3.82 8.04
N GLN A 155 -10.95 3.16 8.01
CA GLN A 155 -10.27 2.73 9.23
C GLN A 155 -9.82 3.95 10.02
N ILE A 156 -10.17 3.98 11.31
CA ILE A 156 -9.90 5.13 12.19
C ILE A 156 -8.40 5.48 12.24
N VAL A 157 -7.52 4.48 12.11
CA VAL A 157 -6.07 4.68 12.09
C VAL A 157 -5.63 5.65 10.98
N TYR A 158 -6.39 5.78 9.89
CA TYR A 158 -6.08 6.65 8.74
C TYR A 158 -6.89 7.96 8.72
N ASP A 159 -7.52 8.36 9.82
CA ASP A 159 -8.22 9.64 9.89
C ASP A 159 -7.24 10.84 9.77
N GLY A 160 -7.49 11.73 8.82
CA GLY A 160 -6.57 12.83 8.49
C GLY A 160 -6.70 14.07 9.38
N LEU A 161 -7.67 14.14 10.30
CA LEU A 161 -7.99 15.37 11.03
C LEU A 161 -6.86 15.81 11.96
N SER A 162 -6.27 14.86 12.68
CA SER A 162 -5.19 15.14 13.65
C SER A 162 -3.94 15.69 12.96
N TRP A 163 -3.50 15.01 11.89
CA TRP A 163 -2.31 15.40 11.15
C TRP A 163 -2.53 16.72 10.39
N THR A 164 -3.66 16.89 9.70
CA THR A 164 -3.97 18.14 8.98
C THR A 164 -4.00 19.33 9.93
N ASN A 165 -4.63 19.20 11.11
CA ASN A 165 -4.62 20.27 12.12
C ASN A 165 -3.20 20.57 12.64
N ALA A 166 -2.39 19.54 12.94
CA ALA A 166 -1.02 19.74 13.39
C ALA A 166 -0.15 20.48 12.34
N ALA A 167 -0.33 20.14 11.07
CA ALA A 167 0.38 20.79 9.96
C ALA A 167 -0.01 22.26 9.79
N ILE A 168 -1.28 22.60 9.98
CA ILE A 168 -1.77 23.99 9.98
C ILE A 168 -1.10 24.81 11.08
N GLN A 169 -0.98 24.26 12.30
CA GLN A 169 -0.41 24.96 13.45
C GLN A 169 1.06 25.39 13.26
N VAL A 170 1.80 24.69 12.38
CA VAL A 170 3.22 24.97 12.10
C VAL A 170 3.44 25.58 10.71
N ASN A 171 2.39 26.12 10.08
CA ASN A 171 2.44 26.73 8.74
C ASN A 171 2.98 25.80 7.64
N LYS A 172 2.68 24.50 7.74
CA LYS A 172 3.01 23.47 6.74
C LYS A 172 1.75 22.78 6.22
N SER A 173 0.68 23.55 6.04
CA SER A 173 -0.63 23.08 5.62
C SER A 173 -0.58 22.27 4.32
N PHE A 174 -1.28 21.14 4.30
CA PHE A 174 -1.49 20.29 3.13
C PHE A 174 -2.92 19.71 3.17
N ILE A 175 -3.37 19.15 2.05
CA ILE A 175 -4.65 18.44 1.94
C ILE A 175 -4.37 16.94 2.00
N MET A 176 -5.07 16.22 2.87
CA MET A 176 -5.05 14.76 2.87
C MET A 176 -6.27 14.20 2.15
N VAL A 177 -6.04 13.23 1.27
CA VAL A 177 -7.06 12.45 0.59
C VAL A 177 -6.85 10.97 0.90
N SER A 178 -7.90 10.22 1.26
CA SER A 178 -7.85 8.76 1.38
C SER A 178 -8.93 8.13 0.53
N ILE A 179 -8.68 6.92 -0.01
CA ILE A 179 -9.60 6.27 -0.96
C ILE A 179 -9.83 4.81 -0.62
N ASN A 180 -11.03 4.33 -0.93
CA ASN A 180 -11.27 2.91 -1.13
C ASN A 180 -10.91 2.51 -2.56
N TYR A 181 -10.44 1.30 -2.75
CA TYR A 181 -10.20 0.68 -4.06
C TYR A 181 -10.59 -0.80 -4.00
N ARG A 182 -10.98 -1.42 -5.12
CA ARG A 182 -11.36 -2.85 -5.11
C ARG A 182 -10.17 -3.73 -4.72
N LEU A 183 -10.46 -4.76 -3.94
CA LEU A 183 -9.50 -5.70 -3.35
C LEU A 183 -9.81 -7.13 -3.82
N ASN A 184 -8.93 -8.09 -3.53
CA ASN A 184 -9.11 -9.53 -3.73
C ASN A 184 -9.68 -9.87 -5.13
N VAL A 185 -10.60 -10.84 -5.22
CA VAL A 185 -11.30 -11.22 -6.44
C VAL A 185 -12.03 -10.05 -7.12
N PHE A 186 -12.41 -8.98 -6.41
CA PHE A 186 -13.05 -7.82 -7.06
C PHE A 186 -12.03 -6.89 -7.73
N GLY A 187 -10.84 -6.77 -7.17
CA GLY A 187 -9.78 -5.87 -7.60
C GLY A 187 -8.73 -6.50 -8.51
N PHE A 188 -8.60 -7.83 -8.51
CA PHE A 188 -7.49 -8.54 -9.13
C PHE A 188 -7.95 -9.81 -9.84
N PHE A 189 -8.99 -9.67 -10.67
CA PHE A 189 -9.55 -10.78 -11.45
C PHE A 189 -9.21 -10.61 -12.93
N ALA A 190 -8.85 -11.71 -13.58
CA ALA A 190 -8.72 -11.78 -15.02
C ALA A 190 -9.23 -13.13 -15.52
N GLN A 191 -9.86 -13.12 -16.68
CA GLN A 191 -10.40 -14.32 -17.34
C GLN A 191 -10.36 -14.10 -18.86
N SER A 192 -10.30 -15.16 -19.65
CA SER A 192 -10.05 -15.07 -21.10
C SER A 192 -11.15 -14.35 -21.88
N ALA A 193 -12.41 -14.38 -21.41
CA ALA A 193 -13.51 -13.62 -22.03
C ALA A 193 -13.61 -12.18 -21.51
N LEU A 194 -12.84 -11.80 -20.49
CA LEU A 194 -12.81 -10.47 -19.94
C LEU A 194 -11.75 -9.64 -20.67
N ILE A 195 -12.14 -9.11 -21.83
CA ILE A 195 -11.30 -8.32 -22.73
C ILE A 195 -11.88 -6.92 -22.96
N ASP A 196 -11.01 -5.96 -23.27
CA ASP A 196 -11.39 -4.62 -23.70
C ASP A 196 -11.71 -4.57 -25.21
N ASP A 197 -12.06 -3.38 -25.70
CA ASP A 197 -12.42 -3.16 -27.11
C ASP A 197 -11.25 -3.43 -28.08
N ASN A 198 -10.01 -3.46 -27.58
CA ASN A 198 -8.81 -3.78 -28.35
C ASN A 198 -8.44 -5.28 -28.27
N GLY A 199 -9.27 -6.10 -27.63
CA GLY A 199 -9.04 -7.53 -27.42
C GLY A 199 -7.98 -7.82 -26.34
N GLN A 200 -7.59 -6.84 -25.53
CA GLN A 200 -6.63 -7.02 -24.46
C GLN A 200 -7.33 -7.44 -23.16
N THR A 201 -6.68 -8.27 -22.37
CA THR A 201 -7.24 -8.75 -21.10
C THR A 201 -7.40 -7.62 -20.10
N ILE A 202 -8.60 -7.50 -19.53
CA ILE A 202 -8.84 -6.59 -18.41
C ILE A 202 -8.45 -7.31 -17.12
N ALA A 203 -7.54 -6.68 -16.37
CA ALA A 203 -7.02 -7.13 -15.09
C ALA A 203 -6.79 -5.91 -14.18
N ASN A 204 -6.25 -6.10 -12.97
CA ASN A 204 -5.77 -5.02 -12.11
C ASN A 204 -6.81 -3.90 -11.89
N GLN A 205 -8.04 -4.28 -11.60
CA GLN A 205 -9.14 -3.34 -11.36
C GLN A 205 -8.85 -2.43 -10.16
N GLY A 206 -8.26 -2.95 -9.08
CA GLY A 206 -7.86 -2.16 -7.91
C GLY A 206 -6.84 -1.07 -8.24
N LEU A 207 -5.82 -1.37 -9.05
CA LEU A 207 -4.87 -0.35 -9.55
C LEU A 207 -5.55 0.66 -10.47
N SER A 208 -6.51 0.21 -11.28
CA SER A 208 -7.31 1.11 -12.11
C SER A 208 -8.20 2.05 -11.28
N ASP A 209 -8.71 1.60 -10.14
CA ASP A 209 -9.50 2.40 -9.21
C ASP A 209 -8.62 3.50 -8.58
N GLN A 210 -7.45 3.12 -8.08
CA GLN A 210 -6.46 4.07 -7.55
C GLN A 210 -6.06 5.13 -8.58
N ARG A 211 -5.82 4.73 -9.83
CA ARG A 211 -5.58 5.70 -10.92
C ARG A 211 -6.79 6.58 -11.22
N MET A 212 -8.01 6.06 -11.18
CA MET A 212 -9.20 6.88 -11.39
C MET A 212 -9.34 7.93 -10.28
N ALA A 213 -9.02 7.59 -9.04
CA ALA A 213 -8.96 8.57 -7.96
C ALA A 213 -7.89 9.63 -8.20
N MET A 214 -6.70 9.26 -8.66
CA MET A 214 -5.66 10.24 -9.04
C MET A 214 -6.14 11.19 -10.15
N LYS A 215 -6.81 10.68 -11.19
CA LYS A 215 -7.42 11.51 -12.24
C LYS A 215 -8.50 12.43 -11.68
N TRP A 216 -9.35 11.92 -10.78
CA TRP A 216 -10.37 12.74 -10.13
C TRP A 216 -9.74 13.89 -9.32
N ILE A 217 -8.65 13.63 -8.59
CA ILE A 217 -7.90 14.64 -7.83
C ILE A 217 -7.33 15.69 -8.79
N GLN A 218 -6.72 15.29 -9.90
CA GLN A 218 -6.22 16.22 -10.93
C GLN A 218 -7.30 17.20 -11.42
N ASP A 219 -8.53 16.70 -11.59
CA ASP A 219 -9.66 17.49 -12.10
C ASP A 219 -10.34 18.35 -11.02
N ASN A 220 -10.24 17.97 -9.74
CA ASN A 220 -11.12 18.52 -8.69
C ASN A 220 -10.43 19.12 -7.46
N ILE A 221 -9.17 18.78 -7.17
CA ILE A 221 -8.57 19.15 -5.89
C ILE A 221 -8.41 20.67 -5.71
N GLY A 222 -8.35 21.42 -6.82
CA GLY A 222 -8.37 22.89 -6.82
C GLY A 222 -9.61 23.49 -6.16
N TYR A 223 -10.78 22.83 -6.24
CA TYR A 223 -12.00 23.29 -5.55
C TYR A 223 -11.91 23.17 -4.02
N PHE A 224 -10.98 22.37 -3.52
CA PHE A 224 -10.67 22.20 -2.10
C PHE A 224 -9.46 23.06 -1.66
N GLY A 225 -8.94 23.90 -2.56
CA GLY A 225 -7.75 24.72 -2.33
C GLY A 225 -6.43 24.00 -2.59
N GLY A 226 -6.44 22.81 -3.21
CA GLY A 226 -5.24 22.01 -3.46
C GLY A 226 -4.52 22.35 -4.76
N ASP A 227 -3.21 22.08 -4.78
CA ASP A 227 -2.35 22.18 -5.96
C ASP A 227 -2.24 20.81 -6.65
N LYS A 228 -2.84 20.67 -7.82
CA LYS A 228 -2.80 19.44 -8.63
C LYS A 228 -1.40 19.09 -9.15
N ASN A 229 -0.45 20.03 -9.12
CA ASN A 229 0.94 19.83 -9.51
C ASN A 229 1.87 19.50 -8.32
N LYS A 230 1.32 19.34 -7.11
CA LYS A 230 2.05 18.95 -5.90
C LYS A 230 1.32 17.84 -5.15
N ILE A 231 1.21 16.70 -5.81
CA ILE A 231 0.55 15.50 -5.28
C ILE A 231 1.61 14.49 -4.84
N THR A 232 1.63 14.15 -3.57
CA THR A 232 2.40 13.04 -3.00
C THR A 232 1.51 11.80 -2.91
N LEU A 233 1.90 10.72 -3.59
CA LEU A 233 1.24 9.43 -3.47
C LEU A 233 1.88 8.64 -2.32
N ALA A 234 1.09 8.31 -1.30
CA ALA A 234 1.56 7.67 -0.08
C ALA A 234 0.80 6.38 0.19
N GLY A 235 1.45 5.39 0.78
CA GLY A 235 0.75 4.19 1.21
C GLY A 235 1.58 3.30 2.11
N GLN A 236 0.89 2.37 2.79
CA GLN A 236 1.46 1.42 3.72
C GLN A 236 1.22 -0.02 3.24
N SER A 237 2.19 -0.92 3.41
CA SER A 237 2.08 -2.35 3.04
C SER A 237 1.71 -2.56 1.56
N SER A 238 0.59 -3.21 1.28
CA SER A 238 0.05 -3.34 -0.08
C SER A 238 -0.34 -2.01 -0.73
N GLY A 239 -0.70 -1.00 0.07
CA GLY A 239 -0.86 0.37 -0.39
C GLY A 239 0.46 0.94 -0.89
N SER A 240 1.54 0.75 -0.13
CA SER A 240 2.91 1.11 -0.53
C SER A 240 3.36 0.38 -1.79
N THR A 241 3.01 -0.90 -1.90
CA THR A 241 3.30 -1.69 -3.10
C THR A 241 2.53 -1.17 -4.31
N SER A 242 1.29 -0.72 -4.11
CA SER A 242 0.52 -0.03 -5.16
C SER A 242 1.18 1.29 -5.57
N VAL A 243 1.71 2.08 -4.62
CA VAL A 243 2.51 3.28 -4.92
C VAL A 243 3.71 2.90 -5.80
N CYS A 244 4.46 1.87 -5.45
CA CYS A 244 5.59 1.40 -6.26
C CYS A 244 5.15 0.97 -7.67
N ILE A 245 4.02 0.27 -7.80
CA ILE A 245 3.47 -0.12 -9.10
C ILE A 245 3.12 1.11 -9.93
N HIS A 246 2.54 2.15 -9.33
CA HIS A 246 2.29 3.41 -10.02
C HIS A 246 3.56 4.17 -10.40
N ILE A 247 4.67 4.01 -9.65
CA ILE A 247 5.99 4.51 -10.06
C ILE A 247 6.44 3.86 -11.37
N VAL A 248 6.29 2.54 -11.52
CA VAL A 248 6.72 1.85 -12.76
C VAL A 248 5.66 1.82 -13.87
N SER A 249 4.41 2.22 -13.59
CA SER A 249 3.34 2.21 -14.57
C SER A 249 3.38 3.44 -15.48
N PRO A 250 3.43 3.28 -16.81
CA PRO A 250 3.36 4.41 -17.74
C PRO A 250 2.00 5.11 -17.72
N LEU A 251 0.95 4.43 -17.26
CA LEU A 251 -0.41 5.00 -17.20
C LEU A 251 -0.61 5.98 -16.04
N SER A 252 0.35 6.06 -15.12
CA SER A 252 0.31 6.98 -13.97
C SER A 252 1.22 8.20 -14.13
N ILE A 253 1.91 8.33 -15.27
CA ILE A 253 2.79 9.47 -15.57
C ILE A 253 2.03 10.80 -15.41
N GLY A 254 2.61 11.72 -14.66
CA GLY A 254 2.08 13.08 -14.44
C GLY A 254 0.89 13.16 -13.49
N LEU A 255 0.46 12.06 -12.87
CA LEU A 255 -0.65 12.07 -11.91
C LEU A 255 -0.21 12.36 -10.48
N PHE A 256 1.07 12.15 -10.15
CA PHE A 256 1.71 12.43 -8.86
C PHE A 256 3.13 12.94 -9.08
N HIS A 257 3.70 13.55 -8.03
CA HIS A 257 4.92 14.37 -8.10
C HIS A 257 5.94 14.03 -7.00
N ALA A 258 5.54 13.24 -6.01
CA ALA A 258 6.39 12.65 -4.97
C ALA A 258 5.75 11.34 -4.48
N ALA A 259 6.54 10.48 -3.83
CA ALA A 259 6.06 9.19 -3.34
C ALA A 259 6.52 8.91 -1.89
N ILE A 260 5.65 8.25 -1.12
CA ILE A 260 5.95 7.75 0.24
C ILE A 260 5.57 6.27 0.28
N LEU A 261 6.55 5.42 0.58
CA LEU A 261 6.42 3.97 0.58
C LEU A 261 6.73 3.40 1.97
N GLU A 262 5.69 3.08 2.73
CA GLU A 262 5.81 2.54 4.09
C GLU A 262 5.69 1.02 4.09
N SER A 263 6.76 0.32 4.43
CA SER A 263 6.75 -1.12 4.67
C SER A 263 6.22 -1.93 3.47
N GLY A 264 6.57 -1.50 2.25
CA GLY A 264 6.25 -2.21 1.02
C GLY A 264 6.87 -1.62 -0.24
N SER A 265 7.31 -2.48 -1.16
CA SER A 265 7.85 -2.16 -2.47
C SER A 265 7.21 -3.02 -3.57
N CYS A 266 7.58 -2.77 -4.83
CA CYS A 266 7.15 -3.53 -6.00
C CYS A 266 7.47 -5.04 -5.89
N ASP A 267 8.44 -5.41 -5.05
CA ASP A 267 8.87 -6.78 -4.78
C ASP A 267 8.59 -7.25 -3.33
N THR A 268 7.90 -6.44 -2.50
CA THR A 268 7.43 -6.84 -1.15
C THR A 268 6.20 -7.73 -1.22
N VAL A 269 5.20 -7.37 -2.04
CA VAL A 269 3.99 -8.19 -2.15
C VAL A 269 4.26 -9.35 -3.09
N SER A 270 4.34 -10.52 -2.49
CA SER A 270 3.81 -11.79 -2.98
C SER A 270 3.27 -11.74 -4.41
N TYR A 271 4.12 -12.14 -5.34
CA TYR A 271 3.79 -12.71 -6.64
C TYR A 271 2.79 -11.91 -7.47
N MET A 272 3.33 -11.00 -8.27
CA MET A 272 2.66 -10.61 -9.50
C MET A 272 2.51 -11.85 -10.38
N PHE A 273 1.31 -12.15 -10.84
CA PHE A 273 1.03 -13.35 -11.62
C PHE A 273 0.93 -13.04 -13.11
N ASP A 274 1.24 -14.02 -13.97
CA ASP A 274 0.89 -13.91 -15.38
C ASP A 274 -0.62 -14.09 -15.61
N LYS A 275 -1.08 -13.74 -16.81
CA LYS A 275 -2.49 -13.85 -17.19
C LYS A 275 -3.00 -15.31 -17.16
N GLN A 276 -2.16 -16.28 -17.49
CA GLN A 276 -2.56 -17.68 -17.59
C GLN A 276 -2.83 -18.28 -16.21
N PHE A 277 -2.01 -17.90 -15.22
CA PHE A 277 -2.25 -18.18 -13.81
C PHE A 277 -3.59 -17.58 -13.38
N ALA A 278 -3.81 -16.29 -13.65
CA ALA A 278 -5.05 -15.61 -13.28
C ALA A 278 -6.30 -16.26 -13.90
N TYR A 279 -6.23 -16.69 -15.18
CA TYR A 279 -7.31 -17.43 -15.83
C TYR A 279 -7.58 -18.78 -15.16
N SER A 280 -6.54 -19.48 -14.77
CA SER A 280 -6.66 -20.77 -14.08
C SER A 280 -7.33 -20.61 -12.72
N THR A 281 -6.94 -19.58 -11.97
CA THR A 281 -7.56 -19.16 -10.71
C THR A 281 -9.04 -18.80 -10.91
N ALA A 282 -9.37 -18.03 -11.95
CA ALA A 282 -10.75 -17.67 -12.27
C ALA A 282 -11.62 -18.89 -12.63
N ASN A 283 -11.05 -19.86 -13.37
CA ASN A 283 -11.74 -21.11 -13.72
C ASN A 283 -12.01 -21.99 -12.49
N ASP A 284 -11.05 -22.12 -11.57
CA ASP A 284 -11.25 -22.87 -10.31
C ASP A 284 -12.31 -22.20 -9.42
N LEU A 285 -12.31 -20.86 -9.34
CA LEU A 285 -13.39 -20.12 -8.68
C LEU A 285 -14.74 -20.41 -9.33
N ALA A 286 -14.82 -20.39 -10.66
CA ALA A 286 -16.05 -20.67 -11.39
C ALA A 286 -16.60 -22.06 -11.03
N LEU A 287 -15.74 -23.08 -10.92
CA LEU A 287 -16.14 -24.42 -10.49
C LEU A 287 -16.71 -24.44 -9.06
N ARG A 288 -16.10 -23.69 -8.14
CA ARG A 288 -16.52 -23.64 -6.73
C ARG A 288 -17.86 -22.96 -6.51
N VAL A 289 -18.20 -22.00 -7.35
CA VAL A 289 -19.48 -21.27 -7.27
C VAL A 289 -20.56 -21.81 -8.21
N GLY A 290 -20.31 -22.95 -8.87
CA GLY A 290 -21.27 -23.63 -9.74
C GLY A 290 -21.39 -23.05 -11.15
N CYS A 291 -20.47 -22.19 -11.58
CA CYS A 291 -20.38 -21.65 -12.92
C CYS A 291 -19.59 -22.59 -13.86
N ASN A 292 -20.02 -23.85 -13.96
CA ASN A 292 -19.33 -24.94 -14.66
C ASN A 292 -19.57 -24.89 -16.18
N MET A 293 -19.35 -23.74 -16.80
CA MET A 293 -19.53 -23.53 -18.25
C MET A 293 -18.22 -23.76 -18.99
N THR A 294 -18.28 -24.38 -20.17
CA THR A 294 -17.12 -24.55 -21.06
C THR A 294 -16.84 -23.30 -21.90
N ASP A 295 -17.88 -22.54 -22.23
CA ASP A 295 -17.77 -21.25 -22.91
C ASP A 295 -17.40 -20.15 -21.91
N SER A 296 -16.29 -19.45 -22.16
CA SER A 296 -15.75 -18.46 -21.23
C SER A 296 -16.63 -17.22 -21.10
N ILE A 297 -17.39 -16.85 -22.14
CA ILE A 297 -18.34 -15.72 -22.10
C ILE A 297 -19.52 -16.05 -21.19
N GLN A 298 -20.11 -17.24 -21.33
CA GLN A 298 -21.17 -17.74 -20.46
C GLN A 298 -20.69 -17.91 -19.01
N GLN A 299 -19.46 -18.40 -18.82
CA GLN A 299 -18.84 -18.52 -17.51
C GLN A 299 -18.70 -17.14 -16.84
N LEU A 300 -18.21 -16.13 -17.57
CA LEU A 300 -18.08 -14.76 -17.07
C LEU A 300 -19.43 -14.16 -16.70
N ALA A 301 -20.46 -14.38 -17.53
CA ALA A 301 -21.81 -13.93 -17.26
C ALA A 301 -22.38 -14.58 -15.99
N CYS A 302 -22.17 -15.89 -15.81
CA CYS A 302 -22.55 -16.61 -14.59
C CYS A 302 -21.82 -16.03 -13.36
N LEU A 303 -20.50 -15.87 -13.44
CA LEU A 303 -19.68 -15.32 -12.37
C LEU A 303 -20.11 -13.91 -11.94
N ARG A 304 -20.50 -13.05 -12.89
CA ARG A 304 -21.07 -11.71 -12.60
C ARG A 304 -22.42 -11.75 -11.90
N ALA A 305 -23.19 -12.82 -12.04
CA ALA A 305 -24.47 -12.99 -11.37
C ALA A 305 -24.34 -13.50 -9.92
N ILE A 306 -23.17 -14.01 -9.52
CA ILE A 306 -22.95 -14.53 -8.17
C ILE A 306 -22.91 -13.38 -7.15
N ASN A 307 -23.48 -13.61 -5.96
CA ASN A 307 -23.40 -12.66 -4.86
C ASN A 307 -21.95 -12.43 -4.41
N SER A 308 -21.63 -11.19 -4.05
CA SER A 308 -20.26 -10.76 -3.73
C SER A 308 -19.67 -11.50 -2.53
N SER A 309 -20.49 -11.81 -1.50
CA SER A 309 -20.06 -12.59 -0.34
C SER A 309 -19.69 -14.02 -0.74
N LEU A 310 -20.51 -14.67 -1.57
CA LEU A 310 -20.23 -16.04 -2.03
C LEU A 310 -18.98 -16.11 -2.91
N LEU A 311 -18.76 -15.12 -3.79
CA LEU A 311 -17.54 -15.01 -4.60
C LEU A 311 -16.31 -14.92 -3.69
N PHE A 312 -16.31 -13.99 -2.74
CA PHE A 312 -15.16 -13.79 -1.86
C PHE A 312 -14.86 -15.03 -1.00
N THR A 313 -15.87 -15.60 -0.34
CA THR A 313 -15.68 -16.77 0.54
C THR A 313 -15.13 -17.98 -0.21
N ASN A 314 -15.42 -18.13 -1.52
CA ASN A 314 -14.83 -19.19 -2.34
C ASN A 314 -13.47 -18.80 -2.92
N ALA A 315 -13.24 -17.51 -3.21
CA ALA A 315 -11.99 -17.00 -3.75
C ALA A 315 -10.79 -17.31 -2.86
N ILE A 316 -10.94 -17.22 -1.53
CA ILE A 316 -9.86 -17.55 -0.58
C ILE A 316 -9.47 -19.04 -0.58
N ASN A 317 -10.35 -19.92 -1.06
CA ASN A 317 -10.16 -21.36 -1.07
C ASN A 317 -9.71 -21.89 -2.44
N VAL A 318 -9.53 -21.00 -3.43
CA VAL A 318 -9.14 -21.37 -4.78
C VAL A 318 -7.84 -22.15 -4.78
N SER A 319 -7.83 -23.24 -5.55
CA SER A 319 -6.63 -24.04 -5.77
C SER A 319 -5.63 -23.18 -6.55
N ILE A 320 -4.40 -23.03 -6.06
CA ILE A 320 -3.34 -22.35 -6.81
C ILE A 320 -2.65 -23.39 -7.72
N PRO A 321 -3.02 -23.50 -9.02
CA PRO A 321 -2.81 -24.75 -9.79
C PRO A 321 -1.41 -24.92 -10.38
N LEU A 322 -0.51 -23.96 -10.23
CA LEU A 322 0.79 -23.95 -10.89
C LEU A 322 1.89 -23.78 -9.86
N LEU A 323 2.44 -24.88 -9.36
CA LEU A 323 3.72 -24.88 -8.66
C LEU A 323 4.47 -26.18 -8.90
N THR A 324 5.31 -26.21 -9.94
CA THR A 324 6.34 -27.25 -10.09
C THR A 324 7.58 -26.92 -9.26
N SER A 325 7.76 -25.66 -8.82
CA SER A 325 8.87 -25.25 -7.95
C SER A 325 8.58 -25.55 -6.46
N PRO A 326 9.40 -26.38 -5.78
CA PRO A 326 9.29 -26.63 -4.35
C PRO A 326 9.37 -25.37 -3.48
N SER A 327 10.15 -24.36 -3.90
CA SER A 327 10.34 -23.12 -3.14
C SER A 327 9.05 -22.33 -2.97
N PHE A 328 8.23 -22.34 -4.01
CA PHE A 328 7.01 -21.55 -4.08
C PHE A 328 5.82 -22.26 -3.40
N LYS A 329 5.82 -23.61 -3.37
CA LYS A 329 4.84 -24.40 -2.57
C LYS A 329 4.90 -24.08 -1.08
N ASN A 330 6.08 -23.79 -0.55
CA ASN A 330 6.26 -23.50 0.87
C ASN A 330 5.88 -22.04 1.22
N LEU A 331 6.03 -21.09 0.29
CA LEU A 331 5.57 -19.71 0.48
C LEU A 331 4.05 -19.58 0.50
N ILE A 332 3.32 -20.43 -0.23
CA ILE A 332 1.86 -20.57 -0.09
C ILE A 332 1.48 -21.08 1.31
N LYS A 333 2.21 -22.07 1.86
CA LYS A 333 1.93 -22.62 3.20
C LYS A 333 2.06 -21.57 4.31
N LEU A 334 2.91 -20.56 4.13
CA LEU A 334 3.06 -19.44 5.05
C LEU A 334 1.91 -18.40 4.96
N GLY A 335 0.93 -18.64 4.09
CA GLY A 335 -0.21 -17.76 3.83
C GLY A 335 0.22 -16.41 3.25
N GLN A 336 1.33 -16.39 2.52
CA GLN A 336 1.86 -15.18 1.90
C GLN A 336 1.32 -15.00 0.48
N VAL A 337 0.79 -16.05 -0.16
CA VAL A 337 0.30 -15.99 -1.55
C VAL A 337 -1.21 -15.98 -1.58
N PHE A 338 -1.76 -14.91 -2.13
CA PHE A 338 -3.19 -14.81 -2.36
C PHE A 338 -3.50 -15.11 -3.83
N PRO A 339 -4.55 -15.88 -4.13
CA PRO A 339 -4.88 -16.28 -5.51
C PRO A 339 -5.23 -15.10 -6.42
N PHE A 340 -5.79 -14.04 -5.85
CA PHE A 340 -6.14 -12.80 -6.54
C PHE A 340 -5.20 -11.69 -6.08
N ASN A 341 -4.22 -11.39 -6.92
CA ASN A 341 -3.16 -10.42 -6.68
C ASN A 341 -2.80 -9.72 -8.01
N VAL A 342 -1.86 -8.77 -7.98
CA VAL A 342 -1.40 -8.01 -9.14
C VAL A 342 -1.04 -8.93 -10.31
N ILE A 343 -1.42 -8.53 -11.52
CA ILE A 343 -1.23 -9.33 -12.75
C ILE A 343 -0.32 -8.58 -13.72
N PHE A 344 0.65 -9.27 -14.32
CA PHE A 344 1.37 -8.80 -15.49
C PHE A 344 0.44 -8.79 -16.70
N ASP A 345 -0.28 -7.69 -16.88
CA ASP A 345 -1.28 -7.54 -17.93
C ASP A 345 -0.71 -7.05 -19.27
N GLY A 346 0.51 -6.50 -19.26
CA GLY A 346 1.14 -5.89 -20.43
C GLY A 346 0.66 -4.45 -20.70
N ILE A 347 -0.16 -3.87 -19.81
CA ILE A 347 -0.81 -2.57 -19.98
C ILE A 347 -0.50 -1.66 -18.79
N GLU A 348 -1.01 -2.04 -17.61
CA GLU A 348 -0.73 -1.38 -16.33
C GLU A 348 0.73 -1.63 -15.94
N ILE A 349 1.16 -2.88 -16.11
CA ILE A 349 2.50 -3.36 -15.82
C ILE A 349 3.03 -3.99 -17.11
N PRO A 350 3.61 -3.17 -18.01
CA PRO A 350 4.05 -3.63 -19.33
C PRO A 350 5.31 -4.49 -19.27
N ILE A 351 6.18 -4.24 -18.29
CA ILE A 351 7.42 -4.96 -18.03
C ILE A 351 7.57 -5.20 -16.52
N HIS A 352 8.42 -6.15 -16.16
CA HIS A 352 8.71 -6.43 -14.77
C HIS A 352 9.26 -5.18 -14.04
N PRO A 353 8.86 -4.86 -12.80
CA PRO A 353 9.37 -3.68 -12.07
C PRO A 353 10.90 -3.61 -12.02
N LEU A 354 11.59 -4.74 -11.76
CA LEU A 354 13.05 -4.77 -11.81
C LEU A 354 13.60 -4.33 -13.18
N GLN A 355 12.96 -4.76 -14.28
CA GLN A 355 13.37 -4.33 -15.61
C GLN A 355 13.07 -2.84 -15.84
N ALA A 356 11.94 -2.33 -15.35
CA ALA A 356 11.62 -0.91 -15.40
C ALA A 356 12.69 -0.07 -14.70
N PHE A 357 13.10 -0.46 -13.49
CA PHE A 357 14.16 0.21 -12.76
C PHE A 357 15.52 0.13 -13.47
N LEU A 358 15.92 -1.05 -13.96
CA LEU A 358 17.20 -1.23 -14.66
C LEU A 358 17.30 -0.49 -15.99
N SER A 359 16.16 -0.27 -16.65
CA SER A 359 16.07 0.50 -17.89
C SER A 359 15.72 1.97 -17.68
N SER A 360 15.63 2.43 -16.42
CA SER A 360 15.18 3.78 -16.06
C SER A 360 13.78 4.15 -16.57
N ALA A 361 12.97 3.15 -16.93
CA ALA A 361 11.63 3.29 -17.49
C ALA A 361 10.56 3.36 -16.38
N PHE A 362 10.70 4.36 -15.49
CA PHE A 362 9.77 4.62 -14.40
C PHE A 362 9.58 6.12 -14.16
N ASN A 363 8.60 6.49 -13.33
CA ASN A 363 8.34 7.86 -12.93
C ASN A 363 9.40 8.36 -11.94
N HIS A 364 10.29 9.23 -12.39
CA HIS A 364 11.35 9.85 -11.58
C HIS A 364 10.78 10.95 -10.69
N VAL A 365 10.35 10.58 -9.48
CA VAL A 365 9.82 11.51 -8.47
C VAL A 365 10.59 11.40 -7.15
N PRO A 366 10.70 12.48 -6.36
CA PRO A 366 11.23 12.39 -5.01
C PRO A 366 10.50 11.33 -4.19
N THR A 367 11.25 10.46 -3.51
CA THR A 367 10.70 9.28 -2.84
C THR A 367 11.22 9.15 -1.41
N LEU A 368 10.32 8.92 -0.45
CA LEU A 368 10.65 8.49 0.91
C LEU A 368 10.19 7.04 1.05
N LEU A 369 11.07 6.14 1.49
CA LEU A 369 10.70 4.74 1.68
C LEU A 369 11.43 4.10 2.86
N GLY A 370 10.86 3.02 3.39
CA GLY A 370 11.46 2.27 4.48
C GLY A 370 10.56 1.14 4.97
N ALA A 371 10.98 0.54 6.07
CA ALA A 371 10.33 -0.61 6.68
C ALA A 371 10.63 -0.64 8.17
N ASN A 372 9.83 -1.41 8.90
CA ASN A 372 10.00 -1.59 10.33
C ASN A 372 10.96 -2.75 10.64
N GLN A 373 11.50 -2.80 11.86
CA GLN A 373 12.45 -3.86 12.23
C GLN A 373 11.80 -5.24 12.34
N ASP A 374 10.60 -5.32 12.89
CA ASP A 374 9.93 -6.56 13.30
C ASP A 374 8.66 -6.82 12.47
N GLU A 375 8.69 -6.49 11.17
CA GLU A 375 7.57 -6.59 10.22
C GLU A 375 6.78 -7.90 10.31
N PHE A 376 7.47 -9.03 10.45
CA PHE A 376 6.81 -10.33 10.40
C PHE A 376 6.24 -10.81 11.75
N VAL A 377 6.48 -10.08 12.84
CA VAL A 377 6.13 -10.54 14.20
C VAL A 377 4.63 -10.80 14.38
N LEU A 378 3.76 -9.86 14.02
CA LEU A 378 2.31 -10.03 14.18
C LEU A 378 1.78 -11.17 13.33
N ARG A 379 2.34 -11.35 12.13
CA ARG A 379 1.97 -12.45 11.25
C ARG A 379 2.33 -13.79 11.87
N LEU A 380 3.52 -13.91 12.43
CA LEU A 380 3.94 -15.15 13.10
C LEU A 380 3.12 -15.40 14.36
N LEU A 381 2.90 -14.38 15.21
CA LEU A 381 2.09 -14.52 16.41
C LEU A 381 0.65 -14.97 16.11
N TYR A 382 0.06 -14.47 15.02
CA TYR A 382 -1.24 -14.93 14.54
C TYR A 382 -1.21 -16.41 14.12
N GLU A 383 -0.14 -16.85 13.44
CA GLU A 383 0.01 -18.24 13.02
C GLU A 383 0.20 -19.18 14.23
N GLU A 384 1.09 -18.84 15.14
CA GLU A 384 1.38 -19.62 16.36
C GLU A 384 0.23 -19.61 17.38
N TYR A 385 -0.77 -18.74 17.18
CA TYR A 385 -2.01 -18.81 17.94
C TYR A 385 -2.89 -20.01 17.53
N PHE A 386 -2.90 -20.34 16.23
CA PHE A 386 -3.69 -21.46 15.69
C PHE A 386 -2.87 -22.74 15.47
N HIS A 387 -1.55 -22.64 15.50
CA HIS A 387 -0.62 -23.73 15.23
C HIS A 387 0.51 -23.77 16.27
N PRO A 388 1.19 -24.92 16.47
CA PRO A 388 2.36 -24.97 17.34
C PRO A 388 3.44 -23.96 16.90
N PRO A 389 4.23 -23.40 17.84
CA PRO A 389 5.38 -22.56 17.51
C PRO A 389 6.36 -23.25 16.57
N ILE A 390 7.10 -22.46 15.79
CA ILE A 390 8.09 -22.98 14.85
C ILE A 390 9.12 -23.82 15.60
N ASN A 391 9.24 -25.10 15.23
CA ASN A 391 10.30 -25.99 15.71
C ASN A 391 11.47 -26.06 14.70
N ALA A 392 12.51 -26.84 15.02
CA ALA A 392 13.69 -26.98 14.16
C ALA A 392 13.38 -27.48 12.74
N GLU A 393 12.45 -28.43 12.61
CA GLU A 393 12.04 -28.99 11.32
C GLU A 393 11.21 -27.99 10.51
N ASP A 394 10.30 -27.26 11.17
CA ASP A 394 9.55 -26.16 10.57
C ASP A 394 10.48 -25.03 10.13
N TYR A 395 11.44 -24.65 10.97
CA TYR A 395 12.42 -23.62 10.62
C TYR A 395 13.20 -24.03 9.39
N LEU A 396 13.75 -25.25 9.34
CA LEU A 396 14.44 -25.75 8.16
C LEU A 396 13.51 -25.79 6.94
N THR A 397 12.30 -26.35 7.05
CA THR A 397 11.40 -26.47 5.88
C THR A 397 10.80 -25.15 5.39
N ARG A 398 10.73 -24.12 6.25
CA ARG A 398 10.23 -22.77 5.91
C ARG A 398 11.35 -21.81 5.47
N VAL A 399 12.54 -21.93 6.05
CA VAL A 399 13.71 -21.09 5.74
C VAL A 399 14.49 -21.60 4.53
N LEU A 400 14.74 -22.91 4.44
CA LEU A 400 15.52 -23.52 3.35
C LEU A 400 15.02 -23.22 1.93
N PRO A 401 13.71 -23.07 1.65
CA PRO A 401 13.21 -22.77 0.31
C PRO A 401 13.29 -21.29 -0.06
N ILE A 402 13.29 -20.38 0.94
CA ILE A 402 13.63 -18.96 0.75
C ILE A 402 15.16 -18.84 0.56
N ALA A 403 15.91 -19.73 1.21
CA ALA A 403 17.35 -19.90 1.13
C ALA A 403 17.85 -20.66 -0.11
N THR A 404 17.42 -20.25 -1.31
CA THR A 404 18.01 -20.75 -2.57
C THR A 404 19.47 -20.33 -2.78
N TYR A 405 20.02 -19.50 -1.87
CA TYR A 405 21.45 -19.31 -1.69
C TYR A 405 21.96 -20.32 -0.65
N ASN A 406 23.01 -21.06 -1.02
CA ASN A 406 23.70 -22.12 -0.29
C ASN A 406 23.25 -22.27 1.18
N GLN A 407 22.66 -23.41 1.56
CA GLN A 407 22.09 -23.65 2.89
C GLN A 407 23.07 -23.32 4.03
N SER A 408 24.37 -23.47 3.78
CA SER A 408 25.44 -23.08 4.70
C SER A 408 25.41 -21.58 5.05
N ASP A 409 25.08 -20.72 4.10
CA ASP A 409 25.27 -19.27 4.20
C ASP A 409 24.11 -18.64 4.97
N ILE A 410 22.87 -19.09 4.76
CA ILE A 410 21.71 -18.64 5.55
C ILE A 410 21.71 -19.25 6.95
N ALA A 411 22.10 -20.52 7.11
CA ALA A 411 22.28 -21.10 8.45
C ALA A 411 23.42 -20.43 9.24
N THR A 412 24.45 -19.92 8.55
CA THR A 412 25.52 -19.12 9.16
C THR A 412 25.04 -17.69 9.49
N GLN A 413 24.24 -17.08 8.63
CA GLN A 413 23.78 -15.69 8.76
C GLN A 413 22.62 -15.50 9.75
N TYR A 414 21.72 -16.47 9.81
CA TYR A 414 20.66 -16.57 10.81
C TYR A 414 20.98 -17.69 11.80
N ASN A 415 22.22 -17.68 12.29
CA ASN A 415 22.69 -18.63 13.28
C ASN A 415 21.85 -18.47 14.55
N LEU A 416 21.17 -19.55 14.95
CA LEU A 416 20.30 -19.59 16.11
C LEU A 416 20.99 -19.18 17.42
N SER A 417 22.33 -19.25 17.50
CA SER A 417 23.06 -18.74 18.67
C SER A 417 22.85 -17.24 18.89
N VAL A 418 22.66 -16.45 17.83
CA VAL A 418 22.35 -15.01 17.90
C VAL A 418 20.97 -14.78 18.51
N PHE A 419 20.06 -15.74 18.35
CA PHE A 419 18.68 -15.70 18.82
C PHE A 419 18.46 -16.58 20.05
N ASN A 420 19.51 -16.93 20.80
CA ASN A 420 19.43 -17.81 21.98
C ASN A 420 18.71 -19.16 21.74
N GLY A 421 18.77 -19.68 20.50
CA GLY A 421 18.05 -20.90 20.11
C GLY A 421 16.57 -20.70 19.76
N ASN A 422 16.07 -19.46 19.70
CA ASN A 422 14.68 -19.15 19.40
C ASN A 422 14.42 -19.13 17.88
N TYR A 423 13.74 -20.17 17.38
CA TYR A 423 13.39 -20.31 15.97
C TYR A 423 12.39 -19.26 15.48
N SER A 424 11.45 -18.84 16.32
CA SER A 424 10.43 -17.85 15.99
C SER A 424 11.07 -16.47 15.78
N GLU A 425 11.99 -16.05 16.66
CA GLU A 425 12.75 -14.80 16.52
C GLU A 425 13.65 -14.82 15.27
N ALA A 426 14.35 -15.92 15.02
CA ALA A 426 15.18 -16.07 13.83
C ALA A 426 14.34 -16.01 12.54
N PHE A 427 13.14 -16.62 12.54
CA PHE A 427 12.23 -16.58 11.42
C PHE A 427 11.64 -15.18 11.20
N ILE A 428 11.25 -14.48 12.27
CA ILE A 428 10.80 -13.08 12.19
C ILE A 428 11.90 -12.23 11.55
N ALA A 429 13.14 -12.32 12.05
CA ALA A 429 14.25 -11.55 11.52
C ALA A 429 14.51 -11.82 10.03
N LEU A 430 14.48 -13.09 9.61
CA LEU A 430 14.64 -13.47 8.20
C LEU A 430 13.52 -12.88 7.33
N MET A 431 12.26 -13.05 7.73
CA MET A 431 11.11 -12.63 6.94
C MET A 431 11.01 -11.09 6.87
N SER A 432 11.22 -10.40 8.00
CA SER A 432 11.25 -8.94 8.05
C SER A 432 12.36 -8.38 7.16
N GLN A 433 13.56 -8.98 7.21
CA GLN A 433 14.67 -8.53 6.37
C GLN A 433 14.40 -8.81 4.89
N GLY A 434 13.97 -10.02 4.53
CA GLY A 434 13.82 -10.42 3.13
C GLY A 434 12.71 -9.72 2.38
N MET A 435 11.52 -9.61 2.99
CA MET A 435 10.34 -9.08 2.31
C MET A 435 10.24 -7.56 2.38
N TYR A 436 10.79 -6.93 3.41
CA TYR A 436 10.53 -5.51 3.70
C TYR A 436 11.82 -4.70 3.73
N LEU A 437 12.69 -4.90 4.72
CA LEU A 437 13.87 -4.04 4.94
C LEU A 437 14.85 -4.06 3.75
N CYS A 438 15.31 -5.24 3.34
CA CYS A 438 16.27 -5.35 2.25
C CYS A 438 15.62 -4.99 0.89
N ALA A 439 14.31 -5.20 0.76
CA ALA A 439 13.53 -4.78 -0.41
C ALA A 439 13.43 -3.25 -0.52
N ALA A 440 13.15 -2.55 0.59
CA ALA A 440 13.18 -1.10 0.66
C ALA A 440 14.56 -0.54 0.30
N ARG A 441 15.64 -1.13 0.84
CA ARG A 441 17.02 -0.76 0.47
C ARG A 441 17.31 -0.99 -1.02
N ARG A 442 16.86 -2.12 -1.60
CA ARG A 442 17.02 -2.42 -3.04
C ARG A 442 16.37 -1.34 -3.88
N MET A 443 15.11 -1.06 -3.57
CA MET A 443 14.32 -0.04 -4.24
C MET A 443 14.93 1.36 -4.11
N ALA A 444 15.48 1.69 -2.93
CA ALA A 444 16.17 2.96 -2.72
C ALA A 444 17.38 3.13 -3.66
N GLY A 445 18.13 2.05 -3.88
CA GLY A 445 19.24 2.02 -4.85
C GLY A 445 18.80 2.26 -6.29
N TYR A 446 17.65 1.73 -6.70
CA TYR A 446 17.11 1.94 -8.04
C TYR A 446 16.52 3.34 -8.25
N MET A 447 15.97 3.94 -7.20
CA MET A 447 15.28 5.23 -7.24
C MET A 447 16.13 6.40 -6.72
N ALA A 448 17.46 6.24 -6.60
CA ALA A 448 18.33 7.24 -5.98
C ALA A 448 18.19 8.67 -6.58
N GLU A 449 17.88 8.75 -7.87
CA GLU A 449 17.60 9.98 -8.61
C GLU A 449 16.07 10.17 -8.81
N PRO A 450 15.52 11.41 -8.69
CA PRO A 450 16.22 12.67 -8.42
C PRO A 450 16.53 12.89 -6.93
N SER A 451 15.76 12.27 -6.02
CA SER A 451 15.99 12.33 -4.57
C SER A 451 15.25 11.20 -3.86
N THR A 452 15.97 10.30 -3.20
CA THR A 452 15.38 9.23 -2.40
C THR A 452 15.87 9.27 -0.95
N TYR A 453 15.00 8.96 0.01
CA TYR A 453 15.30 8.99 1.44
C TYR A 453 14.87 7.67 2.09
N LEU A 454 15.83 6.93 2.65
CA LEU A 454 15.60 5.62 3.27
C LEU A 454 15.47 5.75 4.79
N TYR A 455 14.44 5.10 5.37
CA TYR A 455 14.33 4.93 6.82
C TYR A 455 14.31 3.47 7.26
N THR A 456 14.61 3.28 8.53
CA THR A 456 14.38 2.06 9.29
C THR A 456 13.68 2.43 10.59
N TYR A 457 12.50 1.87 10.83
CA TYR A 457 11.74 2.15 12.05
C TYR A 457 11.97 1.05 13.08
N ASN A 458 12.55 1.43 14.23
CA ASN A 458 13.01 0.50 15.27
C ASN A 458 12.28 0.70 16.60
N HIS A 459 11.37 1.67 16.68
CA HIS A 459 10.66 1.95 17.91
C HIS A 459 9.56 0.93 18.20
N ALA A 460 9.62 0.30 19.36
CA ALA A 460 8.55 -0.56 19.88
C ALA A 460 7.56 0.28 20.71
N PRO A 461 6.30 0.48 20.27
CA PRO A 461 5.34 1.31 21.00
C PRO A 461 5.04 0.74 22.40
N GLU A 462 5.12 1.57 23.43
CA GLU A 462 5.05 1.15 24.82
C GLU A 462 3.62 1.04 25.37
N PHE A 463 2.65 1.70 24.73
CA PHE A 463 1.25 1.72 25.20
C PHE A 463 0.59 0.33 25.29
N TYR A 464 1.12 -0.66 24.56
CA TYR A 464 0.68 -2.05 24.65
C TYR A 464 1.02 -2.70 26.00
N PHE A 465 2.14 -2.32 26.63
CA PHE A 465 2.59 -2.91 27.89
C PHE A 465 1.78 -2.43 29.09
N LEU A 466 1.37 -1.15 29.08
CA LEU A 466 0.49 -0.60 30.12
C LEU A 466 -0.89 -1.26 30.11
N SER A 467 -1.33 -1.71 28.93
CA SER A 467 -2.65 -2.29 28.72
C SER A 467 -2.69 -3.79 29.01
N LEU A 468 -1.60 -4.54 28.79
CA LEU A 468 -1.58 -6.01 28.86
C LEU A 468 -0.20 -6.58 29.31
N PRO A 469 0.08 -6.64 30.62
CA PRO A 469 1.38 -7.06 31.17
C PRO A 469 1.75 -8.54 30.99
N THR A 470 0.90 -9.37 30.35
CA THR A 470 1.06 -10.84 30.23
C THR A 470 1.59 -11.32 28.88
N LEU A 471 1.96 -10.43 27.96
CA LEU A 471 2.53 -10.83 26.66
C LEU A 471 3.95 -11.40 26.85
N ILE A 472 4.15 -12.63 26.37
CA ILE A 472 5.43 -13.35 26.45
C ILE A 472 6.43 -12.81 25.42
N VAL A 473 5.95 -12.28 24.28
CA VAL A 473 6.78 -11.69 23.22
C VAL A 473 6.45 -10.20 23.09
N ARG A 474 7.47 -9.35 23.17
CA ARG A 474 7.34 -7.92 22.83
C ARG A 474 7.20 -7.83 21.31
N PRO A 475 6.14 -7.22 20.76
CA PRO A 475 5.96 -7.14 19.32
C PRO A 475 7.00 -6.24 18.63
N GLY A 476 7.86 -5.54 19.38
CA GLY A 476 8.91 -4.72 18.79
C GLY A 476 8.34 -3.63 17.88
N ALA A 477 9.10 -3.27 16.84
CA ALA A 477 8.65 -2.39 15.77
C ALA A 477 7.90 -3.21 14.70
N TYR A 478 6.67 -3.60 15.01
CA TYR A 478 5.87 -4.48 14.17
C TYR A 478 5.32 -3.79 12.92
N HIS A 479 4.79 -4.55 11.95
CA HIS A 479 4.21 -4.01 10.71
C HIS A 479 3.13 -2.95 10.93
N SER A 480 3.26 -1.79 10.28
CA SER A 480 2.34 -0.64 10.40
C SER A 480 2.40 0.12 11.73
N SER A 481 3.31 -0.22 12.65
CA SER A 481 3.43 0.48 13.95
C SER A 481 3.87 1.95 13.80
N GLU A 482 4.56 2.30 12.71
CA GLU A 482 4.95 3.66 12.36
C GLU A 482 3.75 4.55 12.04
N SER A 483 2.67 3.99 11.48
CA SER A 483 1.48 4.77 11.10
C SER A 483 0.78 5.41 12.31
N PHE A 484 0.92 4.86 13.52
CA PHE A 484 0.39 5.48 14.74
C PHE A 484 1.06 6.82 15.05
N ASN A 485 2.36 6.95 14.74
CA ASN A 485 3.11 8.20 14.90
C ASN A 485 2.62 9.28 13.91
N LEU A 486 2.26 8.87 12.69
CA LEU A 486 1.79 9.76 11.63
C LEU A 486 0.39 10.31 11.91
N PHE A 487 -0.58 9.42 12.09
CA PHE A 487 -1.98 9.82 12.17
C PHE A 487 -2.40 10.24 13.59
N GLN A 488 -1.85 9.63 14.65
CA GLN A 488 -2.24 9.85 16.05
C GLN A 488 -3.77 9.86 16.26
N THR A 489 -4.46 8.88 15.67
CA THR A 489 -5.92 8.80 15.55
C THR A 489 -6.59 7.91 16.58
N LEU A 490 -5.84 7.35 17.53
CA LEU A 490 -6.46 6.62 18.63
C LEU A 490 -7.27 7.61 19.48
N ALA A 491 -8.56 7.30 19.62
CA ALA A 491 -9.52 8.16 20.27
C ALA A 491 -9.13 8.33 21.76
N PRO A 492 -9.03 9.59 22.26
CA PRO A 492 -8.89 9.86 23.69
C PRO A 492 -9.98 9.20 24.55
N SER A 493 -11.13 8.89 23.95
CA SER A 493 -12.26 8.23 24.60
C SER A 493 -12.02 6.75 24.95
N LEU A 494 -11.04 6.08 24.32
CA LEU A 494 -10.71 4.67 24.63
C LEU A 494 -9.55 4.55 25.63
N TYR A 495 -8.64 5.53 25.68
CA TYR A 495 -7.37 5.41 26.40
C TYR A 495 -7.00 6.61 27.30
N GLY A 496 -7.84 7.66 27.36
CA GLY A 496 -7.52 8.87 28.11
C GLY A 496 -6.40 9.71 27.45
N ASN A 497 -6.09 10.86 28.05
CA ASN A 497 -5.20 11.89 27.49
C ASN A 497 -3.69 11.54 27.46
N GLN A 498 -3.28 10.31 27.77
CA GLN A 498 -1.86 9.91 27.82
C GLN A 498 -1.66 8.54 27.15
N MET A 499 -1.69 8.51 25.82
CA MET A 499 -1.35 7.31 25.04
C MET A 499 0.12 7.20 24.69
N PHE A 500 0.77 8.34 24.46
CA PHE A 500 2.21 8.39 24.23
C PHE A 500 2.90 8.76 25.53
N LEU A 501 3.93 8.01 25.90
CA LEU A 501 4.93 8.53 26.82
C LEU A 501 5.54 9.80 26.20
N PRO A 502 6.01 10.77 27.00
CA PRO A 502 6.54 12.04 26.48
C PRO A 502 7.57 11.86 25.36
N ASP A 503 8.45 10.86 25.45
CA ASP A 503 9.46 10.58 24.43
C ASP A 503 8.86 10.01 23.13
N GLU A 504 7.79 9.21 23.20
CA GLU A 504 7.09 8.70 22.01
C GLU A 504 6.34 9.83 21.31
N PHE A 505 5.84 10.83 22.06
CA PHE A 505 5.25 12.02 21.47
C PHE A 505 6.28 12.86 20.71
N ASN A 506 7.52 12.95 21.21
CA ASN A 506 8.63 13.61 20.51
C ASN A 506 8.96 12.87 19.21
N LEU A 507 9.11 11.54 19.26
CA LEU A 507 9.31 10.73 18.06
C LEU A 507 8.18 10.93 17.04
N ALA A 508 6.93 10.88 17.48
CA ALA A 508 5.78 11.08 16.60
C ALA A 508 5.76 12.46 15.96
N THR A 509 6.15 13.50 16.72
CA THR A 509 6.29 14.87 16.22
C THR A 509 7.38 14.94 15.14
N SER A 510 8.55 14.33 15.38
CA SER A 510 9.65 14.28 14.43
C SER A 510 9.29 13.54 13.15
N ILE A 511 8.66 12.35 13.26
CA ILE A 511 8.21 11.54 12.12
C ILE A 511 7.20 12.32 11.28
N ARG A 512 6.14 12.86 11.90
CA ARG A 512 5.17 13.68 11.16
C ARG A 512 5.82 14.86 10.45
N ARG A 513 6.82 15.47 11.07
CA ARG A 513 7.51 16.62 10.47
C ARG A 513 8.26 16.23 9.21
N TYR A 514 9.01 15.12 9.22
CA TYR A 514 9.65 14.61 8.00
C TYR A 514 8.64 14.30 6.90
N TRP A 515 7.54 13.61 7.20
CA TRP A 515 6.53 13.29 6.20
C TRP A 515 5.82 14.55 5.70
N THR A 516 5.50 15.50 6.58
CA THR A 516 4.89 16.79 6.20
C THR A 516 5.82 17.58 5.29
N ASN A 517 7.12 17.58 5.55
CA ASN A 517 8.12 18.19 4.67
C ASN A 517 8.18 17.46 3.32
N MET A 518 8.15 16.11 3.33
CA MET A 518 8.09 15.34 2.11
C MET A 518 6.85 15.69 1.26
N ILE A 519 5.70 15.92 1.89
CA ILE A 519 4.47 16.33 1.21
C ILE A 519 4.57 17.76 0.68
N THR A 520 5.10 18.69 1.48
CA THR A 520 5.04 20.13 1.18
C THR A 520 6.21 20.65 0.35
N LYS A 521 7.38 20.02 0.48
CA LYS A 521 8.66 20.42 -0.12
C LYS A 521 9.26 19.35 -1.05
N HIS A 522 8.72 18.13 -1.05
CA HIS A 522 9.32 16.97 -1.72
C HIS A 522 10.73 16.62 -1.23
N GLN A 523 11.03 16.98 0.02
CA GLN A 523 12.20 16.55 0.78
C GLN A 523 11.84 16.50 2.27
N PRO A 524 12.41 15.58 3.07
CA PRO A 524 12.03 15.44 4.48
C PRO A 524 12.65 16.53 5.39
N ASN A 525 13.75 17.16 4.98
CA ASN A 525 14.47 18.11 5.82
C ASN A 525 13.80 19.48 5.88
N ASP A 526 14.09 20.22 6.95
CA ASP A 526 13.74 21.63 7.07
C ASP A 526 14.93 22.52 6.73
N ASP A 527 14.62 23.71 6.23
CA ASP A 527 15.65 24.66 5.78
C ASP A 527 16.28 25.43 6.97
N ASP A 528 15.55 25.57 8.09
CA ASP A 528 15.87 26.53 9.16
C ASP A 528 15.75 25.97 10.60
N ASP A 529 15.54 24.66 10.82
CA ASP A 529 15.22 24.13 12.15
C ASP A 529 15.99 22.85 12.53
N ASN A 530 16.74 22.92 13.63
CA ASN A 530 17.53 21.82 14.21
C ASN A 530 16.68 20.83 15.05
N MET A 531 15.35 20.90 15.00
CA MET A 531 14.48 19.96 15.75
C MET A 531 14.69 18.49 15.36
N ASN A 532 15.07 18.23 14.11
CA ASN A 532 15.26 16.89 13.57
C ASN A 532 16.70 16.74 13.04
N PRO A 533 17.34 15.57 13.22
CA PRO A 533 18.57 15.25 12.50
C PRO A 533 18.41 15.43 10.98
N ILE A 534 19.48 15.78 10.28
CA ILE A 534 19.44 15.82 8.82
C ILE A 534 19.25 14.40 8.30
N TRP A 535 18.21 14.19 7.50
CA TRP A 535 17.97 12.96 6.76
C TRP A 535 18.76 13.01 5.45
N PRO A 536 19.83 12.22 5.30
CA PRO A 536 20.63 12.23 4.08
C PRO A 536 19.84 11.66 2.89
N GLN A 537 20.07 12.22 1.71
CA GLN A 537 19.64 11.57 0.47
C GLN A 537 20.38 10.23 0.34
N TYR A 538 19.64 9.18 0.02
CA TYR A 538 20.16 7.85 -0.20
C TYR A 538 21.07 7.83 -1.43
N SER A 539 22.23 7.18 -1.27
CA SER A 539 23.12 6.81 -2.35
C SER A 539 23.62 5.40 -2.08
N SER A 540 23.75 4.56 -3.11
CA SER A 540 24.36 3.23 -2.97
C SER A 540 25.82 3.28 -2.50
N LEU A 541 26.49 4.45 -2.59
CA LEU A 541 27.86 4.65 -2.10
C LEU A 541 27.93 4.82 -0.58
N THR A 542 26.98 5.56 0.01
CA THR A 542 26.95 5.84 1.45
C THR A 542 26.06 4.86 2.21
N ASP A 543 25.06 4.31 1.51
CA ASP A 543 24.06 3.37 2.02
C ASP A 543 23.40 3.85 3.32
N GLN A 544 23.17 5.17 3.42
CA GLN A 544 22.67 5.80 4.64
C GLN A 544 21.17 5.61 4.80
N THR A 545 20.75 5.34 6.03
CA THR A 545 19.35 5.29 6.46
C THR A 545 19.18 6.12 7.72
N ILE A 546 18.01 6.75 7.87
CA ILE A 546 17.62 7.30 9.16
C ILE A 546 16.99 6.19 10.01
N VAL A 547 17.45 6.06 11.25
CA VAL A 547 16.87 5.15 12.23
C VAL A 547 15.86 5.93 13.05
N LEU A 548 14.59 5.57 12.90
CA LEU A 548 13.47 6.14 13.63
C LEU A 548 13.26 5.33 14.91
N ASP A 549 13.84 5.85 15.99
CA ASP A 549 13.60 5.44 17.37
C ASP A 549 13.56 6.69 18.25
N LYS A 550 13.32 6.56 19.56
CA LYS A 550 13.27 7.69 20.51
C LYS A 550 14.45 8.65 20.36
N ASN A 551 15.64 8.11 20.04
CA ASN A 551 16.77 8.89 19.58
C ASN A 551 16.98 8.66 18.08
N ILE A 552 16.58 9.65 17.27
CA ILE A 552 16.70 9.57 15.82
C ILE A 552 18.17 9.72 15.43
N THR A 553 18.69 8.76 14.66
CA THR A 553 20.10 8.75 14.25
C THR A 553 20.23 8.43 12.77
N THR A 554 21.39 8.72 12.19
CA THR A 554 21.76 8.23 10.85
C THR A 554 22.75 7.08 11.00
N ALA A 555 22.57 6.03 10.21
CA ALA A 555 23.44 4.87 10.19
C ALA A 555 23.65 4.38 8.74
N THR A 556 24.66 3.53 8.54
CA THR A 556 24.79 2.75 7.31
C THR A 556 23.87 1.54 7.41
N PHE A 557 23.01 1.32 6.41
CA PHE A 557 21.99 0.28 6.42
C PHE A 557 22.60 -1.12 6.57
N ILE A 558 23.63 -1.45 5.79
CA ILE A 558 24.34 -2.74 5.92
C ILE A 558 25.05 -2.90 7.28
N GLY A 559 25.35 -1.78 7.97
CA GLY A 559 25.87 -1.81 9.33
C GLY A 559 24.85 -2.29 10.35
N ILE A 560 23.55 -2.08 10.09
CA ILE A 560 22.44 -2.60 10.91
C ILE A 560 22.05 -4.01 10.45
N TYR A 561 21.99 -4.23 9.13
CA TYR A 561 21.51 -5.46 8.52
C TYR A 561 22.56 -6.09 7.58
N PRO A 562 23.63 -6.71 8.12
CA PRO A 562 24.77 -7.18 7.33
C PRO A 562 24.43 -8.27 6.31
N ASN A 563 23.29 -8.95 6.48
CA ASN A 563 22.87 -10.06 5.63
C ASN A 563 22.07 -9.59 4.39
N CYS A 564 21.75 -8.30 4.27
CA CYS A 564 20.78 -7.84 3.28
C CYS A 564 21.18 -8.07 1.82
N ASP A 565 22.47 -8.05 1.47
CA ASP A 565 22.90 -8.33 0.10
C ASP A 565 22.59 -9.78 -0.30
N ILE A 566 22.78 -10.73 0.62
CA ILE A 566 22.60 -12.16 0.37
C ILE A 566 21.11 -12.51 0.35
N VAL A 567 20.36 -11.96 1.30
CA VAL A 567 18.90 -12.08 1.34
C VAL A 567 18.28 -11.50 0.06
N SER A 568 18.79 -10.36 -0.40
CA SER A 568 18.35 -9.72 -1.64
C SER A 568 18.60 -10.55 -2.89
N ALA A 569 19.79 -11.14 -3.01
CA ALA A 569 20.12 -12.03 -4.12
C ALA A 569 19.20 -13.27 -4.17
N GLY A 570 18.92 -13.86 -3.00
CA GLY A 570 18.00 -15.01 -2.88
C GLY A 570 16.58 -14.67 -3.30
N HIS A 571 16.06 -13.54 -2.81
CA HIS A 571 14.71 -13.05 -3.16
C HIS A 571 14.59 -12.85 -4.67
N VAL A 572 15.44 -12.02 -5.27
CA VAL A 572 15.38 -11.68 -6.70
C VAL A 572 15.49 -12.91 -7.61
N LYS A 573 16.31 -13.91 -7.24
CA LYS A 573 16.42 -15.16 -7.99
C LYS A 573 15.11 -15.95 -7.99
N ILE A 574 14.46 -16.12 -6.82
CA ILE A 574 13.16 -16.83 -6.72
C ILE A 574 12.11 -16.15 -7.60
N PHE A 575 12.07 -14.82 -7.62
CA PHE A 575 11.15 -14.06 -8.48
C PHE A 575 11.49 -14.21 -9.96
N GLY A 576 12.76 -14.14 -10.31
CA GLY A 576 13.20 -14.37 -11.69
C GLY A 576 12.78 -15.75 -12.20
N GLU A 577 13.07 -16.82 -11.45
CA GLU A 577 12.71 -18.19 -11.82
C GLU A 577 11.20 -18.35 -12.04
N TYR A 578 10.39 -17.73 -11.18
CA TYR A 578 8.93 -17.74 -11.31
C TYR A 578 8.45 -17.07 -12.60
N LEU A 579 9.09 -15.96 -12.99
CA LEU A 579 8.71 -15.15 -14.13
C LEU A 579 9.47 -15.52 -15.42
N GLY A 580 10.22 -16.63 -15.39
CA GLY A 580 10.92 -17.16 -16.55
C GLY A 580 12.14 -16.33 -16.97
N PHE A 581 12.76 -15.58 -16.06
CA PHE A 581 14.03 -14.89 -16.30
C PHE A 581 15.07 -15.19 -15.22
N ASN A 582 16.35 -15.32 -15.56
CA ASN A 582 17.37 -15.42 -14.52
C ASN A 582 17.76 -14.02 -14.06
N ALA A 583 17.94 -13.82 -12.75
CA ALA A 583 18.49 -12.59 -12.20
C ALA A 583 19.49 -12.88 -11.07
N THR A 584 20.45 -11.98 -10.88
CA THR A 584 21.44 -12.02 -9.79
C THR A 584 21.62 -10.65 -9.18
N CYS A 585 22.10 -10.56 -7.94
CA CYS A 585 22.48 -9.30 -7.30
C CYS A 585 23.97 -9.29 -6.94
N THR A 586 24.62 -8.14 -7.06
CA THR A 586 26.01 -7.93 -6.61
C THR A 586 26.04 -7.50 -5.14
N ALA A 587 27.24 -7.48 -4.53
CA ALA A 587 27.51 -7.07 -3.14
C ALA A 587 27.32 -5.56 -2.86
N GLY A 588 26.43 -4.90 -3.59
CA GLY A 588 26.03 -3.50 -3.44
C GLY A 588 24.57 -3.29 -3.82
N ASN A 589 23.77 -4.34 -3.69
CA ASN A 589 22.33 -4.35 -3.95
C ASN A 589 21.88 -4.05 -5.38
N GLN A 590 22.80 -4.07 -6.35
CA GLN A 590 22.45 -3.92 -7.76
C GLN A 590 22.13 -5.30 -8.34
N CYS A 591 20.89 -5.49 -8.77
CA CYS A 591 20.46 -6.73 -9.40
C CYS A 591 20.35 -6.60 -10.90
N PHE A 592 20.66 -7.66 -11.64
CA PHE A 592 20.70 -7.70 -13.09
C PHE A 592 19.97 -8.93 -13.61
N ILE A 593 19.33 -8.81 -14.77
CA ILE A 593 18.73 -9.94 -15.49
C ILE A 593 19.81 -10.61 -16.37
N ILE A 594 20.06 -11.90 -16.17
CA ILE A 594 21.07 -12.70 -16.87
C ILE A 594 20.35 -13.56 -17.93
N ASN A 595 20.14 -13.03 -19.13
CA ASN A 595 19.50 -13.69 -20.28
C ASN A 595 17.97 -13.93 -20.14
N SER A 596 17.17 -13.17 -20.89
CA SER A 596 15.74 -13.47 -21.08
C SER A 596 15.56 -14.45 -22.25
N THR A 597 15.09 -15.67 -21.97
CA THR A 597 14.43 -16.53 -22.96
C THR A 597 12.91 -16.26 -22.96
N LEU A 598 12.51 -14.99 -22.96
CA LEU A 598 11.15 -14.63 -23.34
C LEU A 598 11.10 -14.74 -24.86
N SER A 599 10.41 -15.77 -25.35
CA SER A 599 10.18 -15.98 -26.77
C SER A 599 9.50 -14.74 -27.34
N THR A 600 10.22 -13.98 -28.15
CA THR A 600 9.63 -13.12 -29.17
C THR A 600 8.96 -14.01 -30.20
N SER A 601 7.73 -14.47 -29.93
CA SER A 601 6.83 -14.90 -31.01
C SER A 601 6.09 -13.68 -31.55
N THR A 602 6.86 -12.77 -32.13
CA THR A 602 6.37 -11.86 -33.16
C THR A 602 7.25 -12.07 -34.37
N THR A 603 6.65 -12.71 -35.38
CA THR A 603 7.11 -12.63 -36.77
C THR A 603 7.62 -11.24 -37.06
N SER A 604 8.81 -11.17 -37.65
CA SER A 604 9.44 -9.97 -38.16
C SER A 604 8.48 -9.17 -39.05
N GLN A 605 7.84 -8.16 -38.47
CA GLN A 605 7.50 -6.95 -39.16
C GLN A 605 8.06 -5.80 -38.35
N THR A 606 9.19 -5.30 -38.81
CA THR A 606 9.70 -3.97 -38.48
C THR A 606 8.64 -2.93 -38.82
N THR A 607 7.78 -2.59 -37.87
CA THR A 607 7.13 -1.28 -37.83
C THR A 607 7.89 -0.44 -36.81
N SER A 608 8.76 0.42 -37.32
CA SER A 608 9.38 1.51 -36.59
C SER A 608 8.29 2.39 -35.95
N ILE A 609 8.14 2.33 -34.63
CA ILE A 609 7.45 3.39 -33.90
C ILE A 609 8.47 4.53 -33.79
N HIS A 610 8.30 5.52 -34.65
CA HIS A 610 9.06 6.76 -34.65
C HIS A 610 8.65 7.56 -33.41
N PHE A 611 9.56 7.71 -32.44
CA PHE A 611 9.45 8.76 -31.44
C PHE A 611 9.69 10.10 -32.16
N PRO A 612 8.74 11.05 -32.19
CA PRO A 612 9.02 12.36 -32.75
C PRO A 612 10.05 13.06 -31.85
N ASN A 613 11.22 13.36 -32.42
CA ASN A 613 12.22 14.24 -31.83
C ASN A 613 11.57 15.60 -31.52
N MET A 614 11.21 15.86 -30.26
CA MET A 614 10.96 17.23 -29.82
C MET A 614 12.31 17.89 -29.52
N THR A 615 12.76 18.67 -30.50
CA THR A 615 13.87 19.62 -30.34
C THR A 615 13.41 20.71 -29.37
N LEU A 616 14.10 20.83 -28.23
CA LEU A 616 14.02 22.00 -27.35
C LEU A 616 14.55 23.22 -28.13
N SER A 617 13.63 24.00 -28.70
CA SER A 617 13.91 25.33 -29.23
C SER A 617 13.95 26.31 -28.06
N THR A 618 15.14 26.57 -27.52
CA THR A 618 15.42 27.74 -26.71
C THR A 618 15.47 28.98 -27.61
N LYS A 619 14.38 29.74 -27.67
CA LYS A 619 14.44 31.13 -28.11
C LYS A 619 14.66 32.01 -26.88
N VAL A 620 15.90 32.47 -26.75
CA VAL A 620 16.27 33.65 -25.97
C VAL A 620 16.03 34.83 -26.91
N ASP A 621 14.98 35.61 -26.66
CA ASP A 621 14.79 36.90 -27.32
C ASP A 621 15.70 37.91 -26.62
N ASN A 622 16.64 38.49 -27.39
CA ASN A 622 17.39 39.68 -27.03
C ASN A 622 17.01 40.80 -28.03
N ALA A 623 16.71 41.97 -27.47
CA ALA A 623 16.34 43.26 -28.07
C ALA A 623 14.85 43.47 -28.38
#